data_AF-A0A4Q3STP3-F1
#
_entry.id   AF-A0A4Q3STP3-F1
#
_cell.length_a   1.000
_cell.length_b   1.000
_cell.length_c   1.000
_cell.angle_alpha   90.00
_cell.angle_beta   90.00
_cell.angle_gamma   90.00
#
_symmetry.space_group_name_H-M   'P 1'
#
loop_
_entity.id
_entity.type
_entity.pdbx_description
1 polymer ?
#
loop_
_entity_poly.entity_id
_entity_poly.type
_entity_poly.pdbx_seq_one_letter_code
_entity_poly.pdbx_strand_id
1 'polypeptide(L)'
;MSLKNDSFTPEEINPLRSLDEWEDAVLERYPEPDTIAKDKSKDEFRNYEEPGRDTVREFYRLNHTYQTHQFVLDKKADYLKFDKKELSVWDAFDFLNQLVDDSDPDTDLDQFQHLLQTSEAIRADGHPDWMVLTGLMHDMGKTLCLFGEP
;
A
#
# COMPACT_ATOMS: atom_id res chain seq x y z
N MET A 1 -44.58 11.23 -16.86
CA MET A 1 -43.54 10.48 -16.12
C MET A 1 -43.34 11.19 -14.79
N SER A 2 -43.84 10.63 -13.69
CA SER A 2 -43.72 11.24 -12.36
C SER A 2 -42.30 10.97 -11.85
N LEU A 3 -41.56 12.04 -11.54
CA LEU A 3 -40.29 11.95 -10.82
C LEU A 3 -40.59 11.38 -9.43
N LYS A 4 -39.93 10.28 -9.05
CA LYS A 4 -39.93 9.81 -7.67
C LYS A 4 -39.09 10.80 -6.87
N ASN A 5 -39.72 11.49 -5.92
CA ASN A 5 -38.99 12.11 -4.82
C ASN A 5 -38.55 10.98 -3.90
N ASP A 6 -37.33 10.48 -4.07
CA ASP A 6 -36.74 9.57 -3.11
C ASP A 6 -36.34 10.41 -1.88
N SER A 7 -37.23 10.43 -0.89
CA SER A 7 -36.94 11.03 0.41
C SER A 7 -35.98 10.10 1.15
N PHE A 8 -34.76 10.56 1.40
CA PHE A 8 -33.79 9.86 2.24
C PHE A 8 -34.38 9.53 3.61
N THR A 9 -34.07 8.34 4.11
CA THR A 9 -34.41 7.89 5.46
C THR A 9 -33.65 8.71 6.52
N PRO A 10 -34.13 8.76 7.77
CA PRO A 10 -33.44 9.48 8.85
C PRO A 10 -31.99 9.00 9.07
N GLU A 11 -31.71 7.73 8.83
CA GLU A 11 -30.37 7.12 8.91
C GLU A 11 -29.51 7.53 7.72
N GLU A 12 -30.08 7.73 6.53
CA GLU A 12 -29.34 8.29 5.38
C GLU A 12 -29.07 9.80 5.52
N ILE A 13 -29.94 10.52 6.24
CA ILE A 13 -29.77 11.96 6.53
C ILE A 13 -28.73 12.18 7.64
N ASN A 14 -28.67 11.28 8.63
CA ASN A 14 -27.70 11.33 9.71
C ASN A 14 -27.10 9.93 9.97
N PRO A 15 -26.12 9.50 9.15
CA PRO A 15 -25.57 8.15 9.20
C PRO A 15 -24.75 7.87 10.45
N LEU A 16 -24.26 8.91 11.13
CA LEU A 16 -23.51 8.81 12.38
C LEU A 16 -24.44 9.02 13.56
N ARG A 17 -24.38 8.12 14.55
CA ARG A 17 -25.16 8.25 15.79
C ARG A 17 -24.56 9.29 16.74
N SER A 18 -23.24 9.47 16.70
CA SER A 18 -22.53 10.59 17.32
C SER A 18 -21.25 10.93 16.53
N LEU A 19 -20.66 12.08 16.80
CA LEU A 19 -19.35 12.44 16.24
C LEU A 19 -18.24 11.53 16.76
N ASP A 20 -18.43 10.91 17.94
CA ASP A 20 -17.48 9.96 18.52
C ASP A 20 -17.31 8.73 17.61
N GLU A 21 -18.35 8.30 16.88
CA GLU A 21 -18.21 7.21 15.89
C GLU A 21 -17.21 7.55 14.77
N TRP A 22 -17.10 8.84 14.42
CA TRP A 22 -16.10 9.30 13.46
C TRP A 22 -14.72 9.38 14.11
N GLU A 23 -14.62 9.89 15.34
CA GLU A 23 -13.36 9.95 16.08
C GLU A 23 -12.78 8.55 16.34
N ASP A 24 -13.61 7.59 16.73
CA ASP A 24 -13.26 6.19 16.94
C ASP A 24 -12.78 5.53 15.63
N ALA A 25 -13.49 5.75 14.53
CA ALA A 25 -13.08 5.24 13.22
C ALA A 25 -11.76 5.87 12.72
N VAL A 26 -11.51 7.13 13.06
CA VAL A 26 -10.23 7.81 12.79
C VAL A 26 -9.12 7.22 13.64
N LEU A 27 -9.35 6.98 14.94
CA LEU A 27 -8.38 6.37 15.85
C LEU A 27 -8.06 4.92 15.48
N GLU A 28 -9.04 4.15 15.03
CA GLU A 28 -8.84 2.78 14.52
C GLU A 28 -7.97 2.79 13.26
N ARG A 29 -8.20 3.75 12.37
CA ARG A 29 -7.46 3.88 11.10
C ARG A 29 -6.07 4.52 11.28
N TYR A 30 -5.91 5.39 12.28
CA TYR A 30 -4.68 6.12 12.58
C TYR A 30 -4.37 6.04 14.08
N PRO A 31 -3.89 4.88 14.58
CA PRO A 31 -3.52 4.75 15.98
C PRO A 31 -2.31 5.64 16.30
N GLU A 32 -2.13 5.98 17.58
CA GLU A 32 -0.94 6.69 18.02
C GLU A 32 0.34 5.88 17.66
N PRO A 33 1.40 6.51 17.12
CA PRO A 33 2.58 5.78 16.66
C PRO A 33 3.19 4.86 17.75
N ASP A 34 3.11 5.30 19.01
CA ASP A 34 3.61 4.58 20.18
C ASP A 34 2.76 3.35 20.57
N THR A 35 1.57 3.17 20.01
CA THR A 35 0.71 1.99 20.21
C THR A 35 0.86 0.97 19.08
N ILE A 36 1.08 1.42 17.84
CA ILE A 36 1.22 0.54 16.65
C ILE A 36 2.41 -0.43 16.78
N ALA A 37 3.56 0.07 17.24
CA ALA A 37 4.80 -0.72 17.29
C ALA A 37 4.89 -1.68 18.50
N LYS A 38 3.91 -1.67 19.41
CA LYS A 38 3.95 -2.48 20.65
C LYS A 38 3.27 -3.83 20.55
N ASP A 39 2.38 -4.02 19.57
CA ASP A 39 1.57 -5.23 19.46
C ASP A 39 2.27 -6.38 18.74
N LYS A 40 3.37 -6.13 18.01
CA LYS A 40 4.19 -7.16 17.37
C LYS A 40 5.65 -7.08 17.84
N SER A 41 6.15 -8.17 18.38
CA SER A 41 7.57 -8.37 18.63
C SER A 41 8.34 -8.54 17.31
N LYS A 42 9.66 -8.31 17.34
CA LYS A 42 10.51 -8.42 16.14
C LYS A 42 10.43 -9.78 15.45
N ASP A 43 10.18 -10.84 16.22
CA ASP A 43 10.11 -12.22 15.71
C ASP A 43 8.76 -12.54 15.05
N GLU A 44 7.74 -11.69 15.24
CA GLU A 44 6.41 -11.85 14.64
C GLU A 44 6.29 -11.19 13.25
N PHE A 45 7.26 -10.36 12.86
CA PHE A 45 7.33 -9.80 11.51
C PHE A 45 7.85 -10.83 10.50
N ARG A 46 7.35 -10.78 9.27
CA ARG A 46 7.74 -11.65 8.15
C ARG A 46 7.53 -13.14 8.42
N ASN A 47 6.44 -13.50 9.11
CA ASN A 47 6.06 -14.89 9.30
C ASN A 47 5.43 -15.47 8.02
N TYR A 48 6.16 -16.37 7.34
CA TYR A 48 5.71 -17.07 6.14
C TYR A 48 5.23 -18.51 6.40
N GLU A 49 5.31 -19.01 7.63
CA GLU A 49 4.77 -20.32 8.01
C GLU A 49 3.25 -20.26 8.17
N GLU A 50 2.80 -19.24 8.90
CA GLU A 50 1.39 -18.88 9.10
C GLU A 50 1.16 -17.43 8.65
N PRO A 51 1.33 -17.13 7.35
CA PRO A 51 1.03 -15.79 6.86
C PRO A 51 -0.46 -15.57 7.09
N GLY A 52 -0.84 -14.47 7.75
CA GLY A 52 -2.25 -14.14 7.99
C GLY A 52 -3.09 -13.96 6.71
N ARG A 53 -2.47 -14.14 5.54
CA ARG A 53 -3.04 -14.06 4.19
C ARG A 53 -2.54 -15.23 3.33
N ASP A 54 -3.48 -15.96 2.72
CA ASP A 54 -3.18 -17.08 1.83
C ASP A 54 -2.53 -16.66 0.50
N THR A 55 -2.69 -15.38 0.11
CA THR A 55 -2.19 -14.83 -1.16
C THR A 55 -0.67 -14.87 -1.28
N VAL A 56 0.04 -14.66 -0.17
CA VAL A 56 1.51 -14.57 -0.12
C VAL A 56 2.16 -15.86 -0.63
N ARG A 57 1.66 -17.02 -0.21
CA ARG A 57 2.24 -18.31 -0.62
C ARG A 57 2.06 -18.54 -2.12
N GLU A 58 0.89 -18.23 -2.66
CA GLU A 58 0.61 -18.39 -4.08
C GLU A 58 1.40 -17.39 -4.93
N PHE A 59 1.54 -16.15 -4.48
CA PHE A 59 2.40 -15.14 -5.10
C PHE A 59 3.83 -15.67 -5.28
N TYR A 60 4.46 -16.15 -4.20
CA TYR A 60 5.82 -16.69 -4.28
C TYR A 60 5.90 -17.97 -5.11
N ARG A 61 4.89 -18.84 -5.06
CA ARG A 61 4.85 -20.04 -5.91
C ARG A 61 4.87 -19.67 -7.39
N LEU A 62 4.04 -18.72 -7.82
CA LEU A 62 4.00 -18.23 -9.20
C LEU A 62 5.31 -17.53 -9.58
N ASN A 63 5.80 -16.65 -8.71
CA ASN A 63 7.06 -15.94 -8.93
C ASN A 63 8.23 -16.92 -9.16
N HIS A 64 8.41 -17.89 -8.27
CA HIS A 64 9.46 -18.90 -8.40
C HIS A 64 9.28 -19.84 -9.60
N THR A 65 8.03 -20.04 -10.07
CA THR A 65 7.75 -20.88 -11.23
C THR A 65 8.08 -20.18 -12.55
N TYR A 66 7.82 -18.87 -12.65
CA TYR A 66 7.81 -18.14 -13.92
C TYR A 66 8.94 -17.12 -14.10
N GLN A 67 9.64 -16.71 -13.03
CA GLN A 67 10.80 -15.82 -13.10
C GLN A 67 12.03 -16.52 -13.70
N THR A 68 12.05 -16.62 -15.03
CA THR A 68 13.18 -17.19 -15.79
C THR A 68 14.13 -16.10 -16.30
N HIS A 69 15.36 -16.48 -16.66
CA HIS A 69 16.31 -15.54 -17.26
C HIS A 69 15.74 -14.85 -18.52
N GLN A 70 15.05 -15.62 -19.37
CA GLN A 70 14.40 -15.08 -20.57
C GLN A 70 13.32 -14.06 -20.19
N PHE A 71 12.44 -14.42 -19.25
CA PHE A 71 11.40 -13.51 -18.75
C PHE A 71 11.99 -12.17 -18.25
N VAL A 72 13.07 -12.22 -17.46
CA VAL A 72 13.73 -11.01 -16.95
C VAL A 72 14.34 -10.17 -18.07
N LEU A 73 14.96 -10.80 -19.08
CA LEU A 73 15.49 -10.07 -20.23
C LEU A 73 14.37 -9.38 -21.03
N ASP A 74 13.25 -10.06 -21.23
CA ASP A 74 12.09 -9.50 -21.93
C ASP A 74 11.49 -8.32 -21.16
N LYS A 75 11.34 -8.43 -19.84
CA LYS A 75 10.86 -7.33 -18.99
C LYS A 75 11.82 -6.15 -18.97
N LYS A 76 13.13 -6.39 -18.95
CA LYS A 76 14.14 -5.31 -19.09
C LYS A 76 14.01 -4.61 -20.44
N ALA A 77 13.88 -5.37 -21.52
CA ALA A 77 13.72 -4.79 -22.86
C ALA A 77 12.43 -3.98 -22.99
N ASP A 78 11.38 -4.32 -22.24
CA ASP A 78 10.12 -3.59 -22.24
C ASP A 78 10.17 -2.33 -21.36
N TYR A 79 10.55 -2.46 -20.08
CA TYR A 79 10.40 -1.36 -19.11
C TYR A 79 11.55 -0.35 -19.10
N LEU A 80 12.74 -0.71 -19.58
CA LEU A 80 13.87 0.25 -19.67
C LEU A 80 13.71 1.27 -20.80
N LYS A 81 12.62 1.21 -21.58
CA LYS A 81 12.24 2.24 -22.56
C LYS A 81 11.60 3.47 -21.91
N PHE A 82 11.04 3.31 -20.71
CA PHE A 82 10.31 4.37 -19.99
C PHE A 82 9.18 5.03 -20.81
N ASP A 83 8.47 4.23 -21.61
CA ASP A 83 7.44 4.69 -22.57
C ASP A 83 6.00 4.34 -22.14
N LYS A 84 5.80 3.84 -20.91
CA LYS A 84 4.50 3.40 -20.40
C LYS A 84 3.59 4.56 -19.97
N LYS A 85 4.16 5.54 -19.26
CA LYS A 85 3.43 6.70 -18.71
C LYS A 85 4.41 7.78 -18.25
N GLU A 86 4.01 9.03 -18.37
CA GLU A 86 4.71 10.18 -17.78
C GLU A 86 3.85 10.72 -16.62
N LEU A 87 4.44 10.85 -15.44
CA LEU A 87 3.76 11.26 -14.21
C LEU A 87 4.67 12.19 -13.41
N SER A 88 4.07 13.17 -12.71
CA SER A 88 4.77 13.82 -11.62
C SER A 88 4.95 12.84 -10.45
N VAL A 89 5.84 13.15 -9.51
CA VAL A 89 6.06 12.29 -8.32
C VAL A 89 4.76 12.11 -7.53
N TRP A 90 3.97 13.16 -7.38
CA TRP A 90 2.69 13.11 -6.67
C TRP A 90 1.66 12.24 -7.39
N ASP A 91 1.52 12.42 -8.71
CA ASP A 91 0.61 11.56 -9.50
C ASP A 91 1.06 10.09 -9.48
N ALA A 92 2.36 9.84 -9.32
CA ALA A 92 2.89 8.49 -9.20
C ALA A 92 2.58 7.86 -7.83
N PHE A 93 2.53 8.62 -6.74
CA PHE A 93 2.00 8.14 -5.46
C PHE A 93 0.51 7.80 -5.54
N ASP A 94 -0.28 8.69 -6.15
CA ASP A 94 -1.72 8.44 -6.36
C ASP A 94 -1.96 7.23 -7.26
N PHE A 95 -1.10 7.03 -8.26
CA PHE A 95 -1.14 5.84 -9.10
C PHE A 95 -0.80 4.59 -8.29
N LEU A 96 0.28 4.62 -7.51
CA LEU A 96 0.74 3.51 -6.69
C LEU A 96 -0.28 3.08 -5.62
N ASN A 97 -1.10 4.00 -5.10
CA ASN A 97 -2.18 3.69 -4.15
C ASN A 97 -3.28 2.78 -4.69
N GLN A 98 -3.29 2.49 -5.99
CA GLN A 98 -4.19 1.49 -6.59
C GLN A 98 -3.70 0.05 -6.36
N LEU A 99 -2.46 -0.13 -5.88
CA LEU A 99 -1.86 -1.42 -5.63
C LEU A 99 -2.02 -1.84 -4.17
N VAL A 100 -2.46 -3.07 -3.95
CA VAL A 100 -2.27 -3.80 -2.70
C VAL A 100 -1.13 -4.79 -2.93
N ASP A 101 -0.12 -4.79 -2.05
CA ASP A 101 1.03 -5.69 -2.17
C ASP A 101 0.70 -7.09 -1.65
N ASP A 102 0.40 -8.01 -2.56
CA ASP A 102 0.06 -9.41 -2.23
C ASP A 102 1.26 -10.24 -1.76
N SER A 103 2.48 -9.69 -1.80
CA SER A 103 3.70 -10.38 -1.36
C SER A 103 4.06 -10.12 0.11
N ASP A 104 3.44 -9.11 0.73
CA ASP A 104 3.74 -8.68 2.09
C ASP A 104 2.84 -9.42 3.11
N PRO A 105 3.41 -10.21 4.04
CA PRO A 105 2.64 -10.89 5.08
C PRO A 105 2.24 -9.96 6.25
N ASP A 106 2.83 -8.78 6.35
CA ASP A 106 2.79 -7.92 7.54
C ASP A 106 1.80 -6.76 7.43
N THR A 107 1.45 -6.34 6.21
CA THR A 107 0.65 -5.12 5.97
C THR A 107 -0.29 -5.23 4.77
N ASP A 108 -1.45 -4.57 4.88
CA ASP A 108 -2.38 -4.30 3.78
C ASP A 108 -2.60 -2.78 3.56
N LEU A 109 -1.70 -1.96 4.13
CA LEU A 109 -1.75 -0.51 4.05
C LEU A 109 -1.68 -0.01 2.61
N ASP A 110 -2.20 1.19 2.40
CA ASP A 110 -1.94 1.91 1.16
C ASP A 110 -0.43 2.17 1.01
N GLN A 111 0.03 2.09 -0.24
CA GLN A 111 1.46 2.14 -0.52
C GLN A 111 2.06 3.50 -0.14
N PHE A 112 1.32 4.61 -0.25
CA PHE A 112 1.83 5.91 0.14
C PHE A 112 2.08 6.02 1.65
N GLN A 113 1.20 5.45 2.49
CA GLN A 113 1.40 5.35 3.93
C GLN A 113 2.67 4.56 4.26
N HIS A 114 2.93 3.44 3.59
CA HIS A 114 4.16 2.66 3.78
C HIS A 114 5.43 3.48 3.42
N LEU A 115 5.40 4.23 2.32
CA LEU A 115 6.50 5.12 1.92
C LEU A 115 6.73 6.24 2.96
N LEU A 116 5.65 6.81 3.51
CA LEU A 116 5.72 7.81 4.58
C LEU A 116 6.27 7.22 5.88
N GLN A 117 5.80 6.05 6.30
CA GLN A 117 6.31 5.35 7.50
C GLN A 117 7.81 5.12 7.40
N THR A 118 8.28 4.63 6.24
CA THR A 118 9.70 4.36 6.01
C THR A 118 10.52 5.65 6.06
N SER A 119 10.09 6.70 5.35
CA SER A 119 10.82 7.97 5.29
C SER A 119 10.82 8.72 6.63
N GLU A 120 9.70 8.74 7.35
CA GLU A 120 9.58 9.40 8.65
C GLU A 120 10.34 8.66 9.75
N ALA A 121 10.39 7.32 9.71
CA ALA A 121 11.24 6.55 10.62
C ALA A 121 12.73 6.88 10.40
N ILE A 122 13.18 6.94 9.14
CA ILE A 122 14.56 7.35 8.79
C ILE A 122 14.83 8.78 9.28
N ARG A 123 13.88 9.70 9.10
CA ARG A 123 13.99 11.09 9.54
C ARG A 123 14.09 11.19 11.07
N ALA A 124 13.26 10.43 11.79
CA ALA A 124 13.24 10.41 13.25
C ALA A 124 14.54 9.86 13.85
N ASP A 125 15.21 8.94 13.16
CA ASP A 125 16.53 8.41 13.56
C ASP A 125 17.69 9.38 13.27
N GLY A 126 17.41 10.57 12.69
CA GLY A 126 18.41 11.63 12.49
C GLY A 126 19.30 11.44 11.27
N HIS A 127 18.86 10.63 10.30
CA HIS A 127 19.56 10.43 9.04
C HIS A 127 19.50 11.65 8.10
N PRO A 128 20.45 11.77 7.15
CA PRO A 128 20.47 12.88 6.19
C PRO A 128 19.28 12.84 5.20
N ASP A 129 18.90 14.01 4.70
CA ASP A 129 17.73 14.21 3.82
C ASP A 129 17.67 13.27 2.60
N TRP A 130 18.82 12.95 1.99
CA TRP A 130 18.85 12.05 0.83
C TRP A 130 18.40 10.62 1.20
N MET A 131 18.64 10.19 2.44
CA MET A 131 18.24 8.87 2.93
C MET A 131 16.75 8.86 3.25
N VAL A 132 16.22 9.95 3.79
CA VAL A 132 14.77 10.16 3.97
C VAL A 132 14.06 10.07 2.62
N LEU A 133 14.57 10.77 1.60
CA LEU A 133 14.04 10.72 0.24
C LEU A 133 14.15 9.30 -0.36
N THR A 134 15.24 8.59 -0.08
CA THR A 134 15.39 7.20 -0.54
C THR A 134 14.29 6.32 0.07
N GLY A 135 13.98 6.47 1.36
CA GLY A 135 12.85 5.80 2.00
C GLY A 135 11.51 6.13 1.35
N LEU A 136 11.29 7.38 0.98
CA LEU A 136 10.05 7.80 0.32
C LEU A 136 9.91 7.23 -1.12
N MET A 137 11.04 7.00 -1.81
CA MET A 137 11.03 6.58 -3.22
C MET A 137 11.23 5.07 -3.42
N HIS A 138 11.58 4.32 -2.37
CA HIS A 138 12.13 2.97 -2.51
C HIS A 138 11.22 2.00 -3.28
N ASP A 139 9.91 2.06 -3.03
CA ASP A 139 8.92 1.15 -3.62
C ASP A 139 8.17 1.73 -4.83
N MET A 140 8.60 2.89 -5.36
CA MET A 140 7.97 3.50 -6.54
C MET A 140 8.01 2.61 -7.79
N GLY A 141 8.93 1.64 -7.84
CA GLY A 141 8.97 0.62 -8.89
C GLY A 141 7.75 -0.30 -8.93
N LYS A 142 6.98 -0.40 -7.84
CA LYS A 142 5.76 -1.22 -7.78
C LYS A 142 4.65 -0.74 -8.71
N THR A 143 4.73 0.50 -9.22
CA THR A 143 3.86 0.99 -10.30
C THR A 143 3.87 0.10 -11.54
N LEU A 144 4.92 -0.71 -11.74
CA LEU A 144 4.98 -1.74 -12.78
C LEU A 144 3.81 -2.74 -12.71
N CYS A 145 3.36 -3.09 -11.50
CA CYS A 145 2.23 -3.99 -11.24
C CYS A 145 0.90 -3.46 -11.79
N LEU A 146 0.80 -2.15 -12.06
CA LEU A 146 -0.43 -1.50 -12.53
C LEU A 146 -0.54 -1.45 -14.07
N PHE A 147 0.47 -1.95 -14.79
CA PHE A 147 0.45 -2.04 -16.26
C PHE A 147 -0.01 -3.42 -16.78
N GLY A 148 -0.76 -4.17 -15.97
CA GLY A 148 -1.23 -5.51 -16.32
C GLY A 148 -0.15 -6.59 -16.14
N GLU A 149 0.85 -6.33 -15.31
CA GLU A 149 1.76 -7.36 -14.82
C GLU A 149 1.05 -8.27 -13.82
N PRO A 150 1.33 -9.59 -13.84
CA PRO A 150 0.83 -10.53 -12.85
C PRO A 150 1.56 -10.41 -11.51
#